data_AF-A0A9W6Z5N7-F1
#
_entry.id   AF-A0A9W6Z5N7-F1
#
_cell.length_a   1.000
_cell.length_b   1.000
_cell.length_c   1.000
_cell.angle_alpha   90.00
_cell.angle_beta   90.00
_cell.angle_gamma   90.00
#
_symmetry.space_group_name_H-M   'P 1'
#
loop_
_entity.id
_entity.type
_entity.pdbx_description
1 polymer ?
#
loop_
_entity_poly.entity_id
_entity_poly.type
_entity_poly.pdbx_seq_one_letter_code
_entity_poly.pdbx_strand_id
1 'polypeptide(L)'
;MCVDEITHEKPEFYKSYVKEVQSIVVRNAKNEFGMLWKLKEETGKPFSVLSDDLSVAINKLADELSSSKELWNDDVTFRNNVLKDALPKLLLNEIGIDGILKNVPTAYLRAIFATRLASEFVYTRGIDANPAKFLEYISTLKRKFEN
;
A
#
# COMPACT_ATOMS: atom_id res chain seq x y z
N MET A 1 12.36 -23.56 3.49
CA MET A 1 12.92 -22.26 3.02
C MET A 1 14.12 -22.58 2.16
N CYS A 2 14.35 -21.85 1.08
CA CYS A 2 15.56 -22.01 0.26
C CYS A 2 16.75 -21.51 1.09
N VAL A 3 17.35 -22.38 1.88
CA VAL A 3 18.53 -22.15 2.70
C VAL A 3 19.52 -23.21 2.28
N ASP A 4 20.79 -22.85 2.15
CA ASP A 4 21.82 -23.82 1.83
C ASP A 4 21.90 -24.89 2.93
N GLU A 5 21.85 -26.17 2.55
CA GLU A 5 21.71 -27.28 3.50
C GLU A 5 22.97 -27.48 4.36
N ILE A 6 24.12 -27.01 3.91
CA ILE A 6 25.41 -27.24 4.57
C ILE A 6 25.79 -26.01 5.38
N THR A 7 25.87 -24.86 4.73
CA THR A 7 26.30 -23.58 5.31
C THR A 7 25.20 -22.87 6.08
N HIS A 8 23.94 -23.30 5.93
CA HIS A 8 22.75 -22.64 6.48
C HIS A 8 22.59 -21.18 6.03
N GLU A 9 23.28 -20.78 4.96
CA GLU A 9 23.20 -19.44 4.43
C GLU A 9 21.92 -19.19 3.64
N LYS A 10 21.38 -18.00 3.80
CA LYS A 10 20.21 -17.54 3.04
C LYS A 10 20.67 -16.96 1.70
N PRO A 11 19.95 -17.24 0.59
CA PRO A 11 20.23 -16.65 -0.71
C PRO A 11 20.23 -15.12 -0.66
N GLU A 12 21.10 -14.50 -1.46
CA GLU A 12 21.23 -13.04 -1.46
C GLU A 12 19.95 -12.35 -1.92
N PHE A 13 19.22 -12.96 -2.86
CA PHE A 13 17.89 -12.52 -3.26
C PHE A 13 16.92 -12.44 -2.07
N TYR A 14 16.88 -13.47 -1.22
CA TYR A 14 16.01 -13.47 -0.04
C TYR A 14 16.41 -12.38 0.96
N LYS A 15 17.72 -12.21 1.22
CA LYS A 15 18.23 -11.15 2.10
C LYS A 15 17.83 -9.77 1.58
N SER A 16 17.98 -9.53 0.28
CA SER A 16 17.61 -8.27 -0.38
C SER A 16 16.10 -8.03 -0.35
N TYR A 17 15.31 -9.06 -0.64
CA TYR A 17 13.86 -9.01 -0.57
C TYR A 17 13.37 -8.63 0.83
N VAL A 18 13.89 -9.29 1.87
CA VAL A 18 13.52 -8.99 3.26
C VAL A 18 13.86 -7.55 3.64
N LYS A 19 15.05 -7.06 3.26
CA LYS A 19 15.44 -5.66 3.50
C LYS A 19 14.47 -4.69 2.85
N GLU A 20 14.03 -4.96 1.63
CA GLU A 20 13.07 -4.12 0.93
C GLU A 20 11.69 -4.14 1.59
N VAL A 21 11.18 -5.31 1.98
CA VAL A 21 9.93 -5.43 2.73
C VAL A 21 10.00 -4.66 4.05
N GLN A 22 11.10 -4.78 4.79
CA GLN A 22 11.33 -4.00 6.02
C GLN A 22 11.30 -2.50 5.75
N SER A 23 11.86 -2.03 4.64
CA SER A 23 11.82 -0.60 4.28
C SER A 23 10.38 -0.10 4.05
N ILE A 24 9.51 -0.93 3.46
CA ILE A 24 8.09 -0.63 3.27
C ILE A 24 7.38 -0.54 4.62
N VAL A 25 7.63 -1.49 5.53
CA VAL A 25 7.07 -1.48 6.89
C VAL A 25 7.48 -0.20 7.64
N VAL A 26 8.76 0.15 7.60
CA VAL A 26 9.29 1.36 8.26
C VAL A 26 8.66 2.62 7.66
N ARG A 27 8.51 2.70 6.34
CA ARG A 27 7.84 3.83 5.67
C ARG A 27 6.40 3.97 6.15
N ASN A 28 5.65 2.87 6.19
CA ASN A 28 4.27 2.88 6.62
C ASN A 28 4.13 3.28 8.10
N ALA A 29 5.00 2.75 8.97
CA ALA A 29 5.02 3.11 10.39
C ALA A 29 5.33 4.61 10.61
N LYS A 30 6.24 5.20 9.82
CA LYS A 30 6.50 6.65 9.87
C LYS A 30 5.27 7.47 9.46
N ASN A 31 4.57 7.05 8.40
CA ASN A 31 3.37 7.72 7.93
C ASN A 31 2.23 7.63 8.95
N GLU A 32 2.00 6.44 9.52
CA GLU A 32 1.01 6.23 10.57
C GLU A 32 1.33 7.06 11.81
N PHE A 33 2.58 7.05 12.27
CA PHE A 33 3.02 7.87 13.40
C PHE A 33 2.76 9.36 13.15
N GLY A 34 3.12 9.87 11.96
CA GLY A 34 2.90 11.27 11.60
C GLY A 34 1.42 11.66 11.66
N MET A 35 0.54 10.80 11.15
CA MET A 35 -0.91 11.03 11.19
C MET A 35 -1.46 10.93 12.61
N LEU A 36 -1.05 9.92 13.39
CA LEU A 36 -1.44 9.77 14.79
C LEU A 36 -1.05 11.00 15.63
N TRP A 37 0.15 11.51 15.41
CA TRP A 37 0.64 12.68 16.12
C TRP A 37 -0.20 13.92 15.79
N LYS A 38 -0.45 14.15 14.50
CA LYS A 38 -1.32 15.24 14.04
C LYS A 38 -2.72 15.15 14.66
N LEU A 39 -3.36 13.96 14.60
CA LEU A 39 -4.70 13.76 15.17
C LEU A 39 -4.72 13.92 16.69
N LYS A 40 -3.63 13.55 17.37
CA LYS A 40 -3.48 13.75 18.82
C LYS A 40 -3.50 15.24 19.17
N GLU A 41 -2.80 16.06 18.41
CA GLU A 41 -2.77 17.51 18.60
C GLU A 41 -4.14 18.15 18.29
N GLU A 42 -4.82 17.70 17.23
CA GLU A 42 -6.11 18.26 16.80
C GLU A 42 -7.28 17.86 17.71
N THR A 43 -7.29 16.61 18.22
CA THR A 43 -8.47 16.04 18.91
C THR A 43 -8.27 15.81 20.41
N GLY A 44 -7.02 15.73 20.87
CA GLY A 44 -6.70 15.35 22.25
C GLY A 44 -6.93 13.88 22.63
N LYS A 45 -7.53 13.06 21.75
CA LYS A 45 -7.86 11.63 22.02
C LYS A 45 -6.61 10.79 22.36
N PRO A 46 -6.71 9.70 23.14
CA PRO A 46 -5.60 8.78 23.36
C PRO A 46 -5.11 8.12 22.06
N PHE A 47 -3.81 7.83 21.96
CA PHE A 47 -3.23 7.17 20.78
C PHE A 47 -3.85 5.81 20.46
N SER A 48 -4.24 5.05 21.48
CA SER A 48 -4.91 3.76 21.30
C SER A 48 -6.24 3.90 20.55
N VAL A 49 -7.02 4.94 20.84
CA VAL A 49 -8.29 5.24 20.16
C VAL A 49 -8.01 5.74 18.74
N LEU A 50 -7.02 6.62 18.57
CA LEU A 50 -6.67 7.15 17.26
C LEU A 50 -6.14 6.07 16.30
N SER A 51 -5.37 5.10 16.81
CA SER A 51 -4.87 3.97 16.01
C SER A 51 -6.02 3.06 15.57
N ASP A 52 -7.00 2.82 16.44
CA ASP A 52 -8.21 2.07 16.09
C ASP A 52 -9.04 2.84 15.03
N ASP A 53 -9.27 4.14 15.24
CA ASP A 53 -9.97 5.02 14.30
C ASP A 53 -9.29 4.99 12.90
N LEU A 54 -7.95 5.05 12.84
CA LEU A 54 -7.20 4.94 11.58
C LEU A 54 -7.35 3.55 10.95
N SER A 55 -7.22 2.48 11.72
CA SER A 55 -7.33 1.11 11.22
C SER A 55 -8.71 0.85 10.62
N VAL A 56 -9.77 1.26 11.32
CA VAL A 56 -11.16 1.16 10.84
C VAL A 56 -11.35 1.95 9.56
N ALA A 57 -10.85 3.19 9.49
CA ALA A 57 -10.95 4.03 8.30
C ALA A 57 -10.24 3.38 7.08
N ILE A 58 -9.04 2.83 7.28
CA ILE A 58 -8.26 2.17 6.23
C ILE A 58 -8.98 0.92 5.74
N ASN A 59 -9.43 0.05 6.65
CA ASN A 59 -10.10 -1.20 6.27
C ASN A 59 -11.41 -0.91 5.52
N LYS A 60 -12.22 0.02 6.01
CA LYS A 60 -13.46 0.41 5.34
C LYS A 60 -13.21 0.92 3.92
N LEU A 61 -12.26 1.84 3.76
CA LEU A 61 -11.91 2.37 2.43
C LEU A 61 -11.29 1.29 1.53
N ALA A 62 -10.47 0.39 2.08
CA ALA A 62 -9.91 -0.71 1.33
C ALA A 62 -11.00 -1.67 0.83
N ASP A 63 -12.00 -1.99 1.65
CA ASP A 63 -13.13 -2.83 1.25
C ASP A 63 -13.92 -2.19 0.10
N GLU A 64 -14.23 -0.90 0.21
CA GLU A 64 -14.88 -0.12 -0.85
C GLU A 64 -14.06 -0.14 -2.15
N LEU A 65 -12.75 0.10 -2.07
CA LEU A 65 -11.85 0.12 -3.24
C LEU A 65 -11.64 -1.27 -3.85
N SER A 66 -11.61 -2.33 -3.05
CA SER A 66 -11.45 -3.70 -3.53
C SER A 66 -12.60 -4.13 -4.42
N SER A 67 -13.80 -3.56 -4.18
CA SER A 67 -15.02 -3.76 -4.95
C SER A 67 -15.17 -2.84 -6.17
N SER A 68 -14.34 -1.79 -6.27
CA SER A 68 -14.40 -0.82 -7.37
C SER A 68 -14.11 -1.47 -8.72
N LYS A 69 -15.07 -1.37 -9.65
CA LYS A 69 -14.87 -1.83 -11.03
C LYS A 69 -14.07 -0.83 -11.85
N GLU A 70 -14.37 0.47 -11.72
CA GLU A 70 -13.73 1.52 -12.52
C GLU A 70 -12.20 1.56 -12.31
N LEU A 71 -11.75 1.57 -11.05
CA LEU A 71 -10.33 1.69 -10.74
C LEU A 71 -9.53 0.41 -11.04
N TRP A 72 -10.18 -0.76 -11.06
CA TRP A 72 -9.50 -2.05 -11.24
C TRP A 72 -9.62 -2.64 -12.64
N ASN A 73 -10.82 -2.61 -13.22
CA ASN A 73 -11.09 -3.22 -14.53
C ASN A 73 -10.84 -2.22 -15.66
N ASP A 74 -11.33 -0.99 -15.50
CA ASP A 74 -11.43 -0.05 -16.62
C ASP A 74 -10.15 0.78 -16.77
N ASP A 75 -9.50 1.15 -15.66
CA ASP A 75 -8.21 1.86 -15.67
C ASP A 75 -7.01 0.93 -15.37
N VAL A 76 -6.70 0.07 -16.35
CA VAL A 76 -5.61 -0.92 -16.25
C VAL A 76 -4.25 -0.25 -16.02
N THR A 77 -4.01 0.90 -16.66
CA THR A 77 -2.74 1.64 -16.53
C THR A 77 -2.56 2.15 -15.12
N PHE A 78 -3.58 2.82 -14.56
CA PHE A 78 -3.55 3.27 -13.17
C PHE A 78 -3.40 2.11 -12.19
N ARG A 79 -4.18 1.03 -12.36
CA ARG A 79 -4.07 -0.18 -11.55
C ARG A 79 -2.63 -0.70 -11.53
N ASN A 80 -2.04 -0.88 -12.70
CA ASN A 80 -0.69 -1.44 -12.81
C ASN A 80 0.36 -0.50 -12.19
N ASN A 81 0.19 0.83 -12.29
CA ASN A 81 1.09 1.79 -11.65
C ASN A 81 0.97 1.78 -10.12
N VAL A 82 -0.25 1.68 -9.57
CA VAL A 82 -0.47 1.51 -8.14
C VAL A 82 0.17 0.21 -7.63
N LEU A 83 0.01 -0.89 -8.36
CA LEU A 83 0.66 -2.17 -8.00
C LEU A 83 2.18 -2.06 -8.03
N LYS A 84 2.77 -1.41 -9.05
CA LYS A 84 4.21 -1.17 -9.13
C LYS A 84 4.74 -0.35 -7.94
N ASP A 85 3.96 0.62 -7.47
CA ASP A 85 4.34 1.44 -6.31
C ASP A 85 4.16 0.70 -4.97
N ALA A 86 3.24 -0.27 -4.91
CA ALA A 86 2.97 -1.07 -3.72
C ALA A 86 3.95 -2.25 -3.52
N LEU A 87 4.41 -2.85 -4.61
CA LEU A 87 5.19 -4.08 -4.60
C LEU A 87 6.69 -3.82 -4.45
N PRO A 88 7.46 -4.75 -3.85
CA PRO A 88 8.91 -4.66 -3.81
C PRO A 88 9.51 -4.57 -5.23
N LYS A 89 10.35 -3.56 -5.47
CA LYS A 89 11.06 -3.31 -6.72
C LYS A 89 11.92 -4.50 -7.13
N LEU A 90 12.49 -5.22 -6.17
CA LEU A 90 13.25 -6.43 -6.46
C LEU A 90 12.43 -7.46 -7.24
N LEU A 91 11.15 -7.67 -6.85
CA LEU A 91 10.26 -8.59 -7.58
C LEU A 91 9.89 -8.04 -8.97
N LEU A 92 9.61 -6.73 -9.04
CA LEU A 92 9.28 -6.08 -10.30
C LEU A 92 10.43 -6.13 -11.30
N ASN A 93 11.67 -5.99 -10.85
CA ASN A 93 12.86 -6.08 -11.70
C ASN A 93 13.09 -7.50 -12.22
N GLU A 94 12.77 -8.51 -11.41
CA GLU A 94 13.01 -9.91 -11.75
C GLU A 94 11.99 -10.45 -12.76
N ILE A 95 10.69 -10.20 -12.55
CA ILE A 95 9.62 -10.82 -13.36
C ILE A 95 8.70 -9.81 -14.07
N GLY A 96 8.88 -8.52 -13.83
CA GLY A 96 8.00 -7.48 -14.37
C GLY A 96 6.61 -7.48 -13.77
N ILE A 97 5.83 -6.43 -14.09
CA ILE A 97 4.43 -6.36 -13.65
C ILE A 97 3.59 -7.47 -14.28
N ASP A 98 3.84 -7.82 -15.54
CA ASP A 98 3.08 -8.86 -16.25
C ASP A 98 3.31 -10.25 -15.64
N GLY A 99 4.54 -10.54 -15.22
CA GLY A 99 4.86 -11.76 -14.47
C GLY A 99 4.12 -11.82 -13.14
N ILE A 100 4.04 -10.70 -12.42
CA ILE A 100 3.28 -10.64 -11.16
C ILE A 100 1.79 -10.87 -11.41
N LEU A 101 1.20 -10.17 -12.39
CA LEU A 101 -0.22 -10.30 -12.73
C LEU A 101 -0.59 -11.74 -13.13
N LYS A 102 0.32 -12.47 -13.78
CA LYS A 102 0.12 -13.86 -14.17
C LYS A 102 0.23 -14.84 -13.00
N ASN A 103 1.18 -14.62 -12.08
CA ASN A 103 1.52 -15.59 -11.04
C ASN A 103 0.80 -15.37 -9.70
N VAL A 104 0.28 -14.17 -9.45
CA VAL A 104 -0.40 -13.84 -8.20
C VAL A 104 -1.92 -13.86 -8.40
N PRO A 105 -2.67 -14.59 -7.56
CA PRO A 105 -4.13 -14.58 -7.60
C PRO A 105 -4.71 -13.17 -7.56
N THR A 106 -5.70 -12.91 -8.43
CA THR A 106 -6.36 -11.61 -8.57
C THR A 106 -6.89 -11.05 -7.24
N ALA A 107 -7.38 -11.92 -6.34
CA ALA A 107 -7.87 -11.51 -5.03
C ALA A 107 -6.76 -10.84 -4.18
N TYR A 108 -5.54 -11.37 -4.21
CA TYR A 108 -4.41 -10.78 -3.48
C TYR A 108 -3.95 -9.47 -4.11
N LEU A 109 -3.91 -9.41 -5.44
CA LEU A 109 -3.55 -8.17 -6.14
C LEU A 109 -4.57 -7.05 -5.86
N ARG A 110 -5.86 -7.39 -5.81
CA ARG A 110 -6.93 -6.45 -5.39
C ARG A 110 -6.73 -5.97 -3.97
N ALA A 111 -6.41 -6.87 -3.04
CA ALA A 111 -6.14 -6.50 -1.65
C ALA A 111 -4.94 -5.55 -1.55
N ILE A 112 -3.82 -5.87 -2.22
CA ILE A 112 -2.62 -5.01 -2.23
C ILE A 112 -2.94 -3.62 -2.79
N PHE A 113 -3.65 -3.57 -3.93
CA PHE A 113 -4.08 -2.32 -4.56
C PHE A 113 -4.95 -1.48 -3.64
N ALA A 114 -5.98 -2.09 -3.05
CA ALA A 114 -6.93 -1.40 -2.19
C ALA A 114 -6.26 -0.88 -0.91
N THR A 115 -5.49 -1.74 -0.23
CA THR A 115 -4.77 -1.36 0.99
C THR A 115 -3.72 -0.28 0.71
N ARG A 116 -3.01 -0.32 -0.42
CA ARG A 116 -2.03 0.72 -0.78
C ARG A 116 -2.68 2.09 -0.88
N LEU A 117 -3.80 2.19 -1.60
CA LEU A 117 -4.53 3.44 -1.79
C LEU A 117 -5.17 3.92 -0.49
N ALA A 118 -5.85 3.03 0.22
CA ALA A 118 -6.56 3.38 1.44
C ALA A 118 -5.60 3.86 2.54
N SER A 119 -4.51 3.12 2.79
CA SER A 119 -3.53 3.49 3.82
C SER A 119 -2.84 4.82 3.50
N GLU A 120 -2.42 5.04 2.26
CA GLU A 120 -1.79 6.31 1.88
C GLU A 120 -2.73 7.48 1.97
N PHE A 121 -3.97 7.31 1.48
CA PHE A 121 -4.97 8.35 1.56
C PHE A 121 -5.23 8.74 3.03
N VAL A 122 -5.47 7.75 3.90
CA VAL A 122 -5.76 8.01 5.31
C VAL A 122 -4.55 8.62 6.02
N TYR A 123 -3.34 8.11 5.79
CA TYR A 123 -2.12 8.67 6.40
C TYR A 123 -1.75 10.06 5.89
N THR A 124 -2.19 10.48 4.71
CA THR A 124 -1.84 11.80 4.15
C THR A 124 -2.96 12.84 4.26
N ARG A 125 -4.22 12.40 4.25
CA ARG A 125 -5.40 13.28 4.21
C ARG A 125 -6.32 13.16 5.43
N GLY A 126 -6.05 12.21 6.32
CA GLY A 126 -6.78 11.98 7.57
C GLY A 126 -7.94 10.99 7.46
N ILE A 127 -8.69 10.83 8.55
CA ILE A 127 -9.80 9.88 8.67
C ILE A 127 -11.08 10.32 7.93
N ASP A 128 -11.25 11.61 7.68
CA ASP A 128 -12.41 12.16 6.96
C ASP A 128 -12.27 11.96 5.45
N ALA A 129 -12.58 10.75 5.00
CA ALA A 129 -12.68 10.36 3.61
C ALA A 129 -13.95 10.93 2.96
N ASN A 130 -13.99 12.25 2.73
CA ASN A 130 -15.03 12.80 1.86
C ASN A 130 -14.71 12.51 0.38
N PRO A 131 -15.72 12.30 -0.49
CA PRO A 131 -15.50 11.93 -1.89
C PRO A 131 -14.64 12.93 -2.67
N ALA A 132 -14.76 14.24 -2.39
CA ALA A 132 -14.00 15.27 -3.09
C ALA A 132 -12.49 15.17 -2.82
N LYS A 133 -12.08 14.99 -1.55
CA LYS A 133 -10.69 14.77 -1.16
C LYS A 133 -10.13 13.49 -1.79
N PHE A 134 -10.94 12.44 -1.86
CA PHE A 134 -10.53 11.19 -2.49
C PHE A 134 -10.31 11.35 -4.00
N LEU A 135 -11.22 12.03 -4.70
CA LEU A 135 -11.06 12.35 -6.13
C LEU A 135 -9.81 13.21 -6.40
N GLU A 136 -9.52 14.20 -5.55
CA GLU A 136 -8.30 15.01 -5.63
C GLU A 136 -7.05 14.14 -5.45
N TYR A 137 -7.08 13.20 -4.49
CA TYR A 137 -5.98 12.27 -4.24
C TYR A 137 -5.72 11.37 -5.46
N ILE A 138 -6.76 10.74 -6.02
CA ILE A 138 -6.61 9.89 -7.22
C ILE A 138 -6.09 10.71 -8.40
N SER A 139 -6.61 11.93 -8.61
CA SER A 139 -6.14 12.82 -9.68
C SER A 139 -4.67 13.23 -9.50
N THR A 140 -4.22 13.38 -8.26
CA THR A 140 -2.82 13.67 -7.94
C THR A 140 -1.93 12.46 -8.20
N LEU A 141 -2.37 11.25 -7.83
CA LEU A 141 -1.65 10.02 -8.13
C LEU A 141 -1.52 9.76 -9.62
N LYS A 142 -2.59 9.95 -10.41
CA LYS A 142 -2.54 9.78 -11.87
C LYS A 142 -1.47 10.65 -12.50
N ARG A 143 -1.45 11.95 -12.17
CA ARG A 143 -0.40 12.88 -12.62
C ARG A 143 1.00 12.48 -12.15
N LYS A 144 1.13 11.95 -10.93
CA LYS A 144 2.41 11.45 -10.42
C LYS A 144 2.94 10.27 -11.24
N PHE A 145 2.06 9.43 -11.78
CA PHE A 145 2.46 8.26 -12.58
C PHE A 145 2.67 8.56 -14.07
N GLU A 146 2.21 9.72 -14.56
CA GLU A 146 2.45 10.19 -15.92
C GLU A 146 3.81 10.88 -16.09
N ASN A 147 4.40 11.36 -14.98
CA ASN A 147 5.72 12.00 -14.91
C ASN A 147 6.81 11.00 -14.49
#